data_AF-A0AA96WY62-F1
#
_entry.id   AF-A0AA96WY62-F1
#
_cell.length_a   1.000
_cell.length_b   1.000
_cell.length_c   1.000
_cell.angle_alpha   90.00
_cell.angle_beta   90.00
_cell.angle_gamma   90.00
#
_symmetry.space_group_name_H-M   'P 1'
#
loop_
_entity.id
_entity.type
_entity.pdbx_description
1 polymer ?
#
loop_
_entity_poly.entity_id
_entity_poly.type
_entity_poly.pdbx_seq_one_letter_code
_entity_poly.pdbx_strand_id
1 'polypeptide(L)'
;MSVDDIVKLIDAITKLLSVLVYPAVLLFFLIRFGRDLSEFFSGLGELSFKGAGFEASLKRKQAEAAAALAAAAISKPGESPNSEAAVQEAKAAVTVVSEAVNPRIAKRASRARVLWVDDRPSNNIYERQALEALGVSFDLATSTEEALNKIERRRFDAIISDMGRPPDAQAGYTLLDKLRAMGNQTPFIIYAGSKLPEHIAEARRRGAVGCTNSANDLFELVLFAISRKVDKKWG
;
A
#
# COMPACT_ATOMS: atom_id res chain seq x y z
N MET A 1 40.88 -55.80 -42.14
CA MET A 1 39.93 -55.11 -41.23
C MET A 1 38.92 -54.41 -42.11
N SER A 2 37.63 -54.73 -41.99
CA SER A 2 36.61 -54.16 -42.88
C SER A 2 36.44 -52.66 -42.57
N VAL A 3 36.08 -51.85 -43.56
CA VAL A 3 35.78 -50.42 -43.38
C VAL A 3 34.71 -50.24 -42.31
N ASP A 4 33.76 -51.17 -42.21
CA ASP A 4 32.68 -51.16 -41.21
C ASP A 4 33.18 -51.35 -39.77
N ASP A 5 34.25 -52.12 -39.58
CA ASP A 5 34.84 -52.34 -38.25
C ASP A 5 35.57 -51.09 -37.75
N ILE A 6 36.20 -50.36 -38.68
CA ILE A 6 36.89 -49.10 -38.39
C ILE A 6 35.88 -48.01 -37.99
N VAL A 7 34.75 -47.93 -38.70
CA VAL A 7 33.68 -46.96 -38.38
C VAL A 7 33.08 -47.25 -37.00
N LYS A 8 32.82 -48.53 -36.66
CA LYS A 8 32.33 -48.92 -35.33
C LYS A 8 33.33 -48.60 -34.23
N LEU A 9 34.63 -48.79 -34.48
CA LEU A 9 35.68 -48.47 -33.52
C LEU A 9 35.74 -46.96 -33.24
N ILE A 10 35.65 -46.13 -34.28
CA ILE A 10 35.63 -44.66 -34.14
C ILE A 10 34.38 -44.21 -33.37
N ASP A 11 33.20 -44.76 -33.67
CA ASP A 11 31.96 -44.41 -32.95
C ASP A 11 32.01 -44.80 -31.46
N ALA A 12 32.55 -45.98 -31.16
CA ALA A 12 32.76 -46.43 -29.78
C ALA A 12 33.75 -45.54 -29.02
N ILE A 13 34.85 -45.14 -29.65
CA ILE A 13 35.86 -44.23 -29.06
C ILE A 13 35.25 -42.85 -28.81
N THR A 14 34.46 -42.34 -29.75
CA THR A 14 33.83 -41.02 -29.65
C THR A 14 32.78 -40.98 -28.52
N LYS A 15 31.98 -42.04 -28.39
CA LYS A 15 31.05 -42.20 -27.26
C LYS A 15 31.78 -42.28 -25.93
N LEU A 16 32.85 -43.06 -25.84
CA LEU A 16 33.65 -43.18 -24.61
C LEU A 16 34.32 -41.86 -24.22
N LEU A 17 34.85 -41.12 -25.19
CA LEU A 17 35.42 -39.79 -24.99
C LEU A 17 34.36 -38.82 -24.49
N SER A 18 33.16 -38.80 -25.08
CA SER A 18 32.09 -37.90 -24.65
C SER A 18 31.66 -38.13 -23.20
N VAL A 19 31.64 -39.38 -22.74
CA VAL A 19 31.31 -39.75 -21.35
C VAL A 19 32.35 -39.23 -20.36
N LEU A 20 33.60 -39.01 -20.78
CA LEU A 20 34.68 -38.49 -19.95
C LEU A 20 34.86 -36.97 -20.07
N VAL A 21 34.67 -36.42 -21.27
CA VAL A 21 34.89 -35.00 -21.57
C VAL A 21 33.85 -34.13 -20.88
N TYR A 22 32.55 -34.45 -20.96
CA TYR A 22 31.52 -33.60 -20.36
C TYR A 22 31.62 -33.51 -18.82
N PRO A 23 31.82 -34.62 -18.08
CA PRO A 23 32.04 -34.55 -16.64
C PRO A 23 33.32 -33.81 -16.27
N ALA A 24 34.41 -33.99 -17.04
CA ALA A 24 35.66 -33.27 -16.80
C ALA A 24 35.51 -31.75 -17.05
N VAL A 25 34.80 -31.35 -18.10
CA VAL A 25 34.49 -29.94 -18.38
C VAL A 25 33.56 -29.37 -17.30
N LEU A 26 32.55 -30.11 -16.88
CA LEU A 26 31.66 -29.72 -15.78
C LEU A 26 32.44 -29.55 -14.47
N LEU A 27 33.32 -30.51 -14.14
CA LEU A 27 34.16 -30.47 -12.95
C LEU A 27 35.14 -29.29 -13.02
N PHE A 28 35.74 -29.04 -14.18
CA PHE A 28 36.61 -27.88 -14.40
C PHE A 28 35.84 -26.57 -14.21
N PHE A 29 34.63 -26.46 -14.76
CA PHE A 29 33.76 -25.30 -14.57
C PHE A 29 33.39 -25.11 -13.09
N LEU A 30 33.02 -26.19 -12.40
CA LEU A 30 32.67 -26.16 -10.98
C LEU A 30 33.88 -25.83 -10.09
N ILE A 31 35.09 -26.27 -10.41
CA ILE A 31 36.29 -25.91 -9.65
C ILE A 31 36.70 -24.46 -9.94
N ARG A 32 36.64 -24.04 -11.20
CA ARG A 32 37.13 -22.74 -11.65
C ARG A 32 36.20 -21.59 -11.32
N PHE A 33 34.88 -21.85 -11.34
CA PHE A 33 33.82 -20.86 -11.12
C PHE A 33 32.93 -21.21 -9.94
N GLY A 34 33.13 -22.32 -9.24
CA GLY A 34 32.28 -22.74 -8.11
C GLY A 34 32.28 -21.75 -6.96
N ARG A 35 33.36 -21.00 -6.74
CA ARG A 35 33.39 -19.94 -5.74
C ARG A 35 32.44 -18.79 -6.10
N ASP A 36 32.45 -18.36 -7.36
CA ASP A 36 31.57 -17.29 -7.86
C ASP A 36 30.12 -17.78 -8.01
N LEU A 37 29.90 -19.03 -8.46
CA LEU A 37 28.58 -19.66 -8.49
C LEU A 37 28.02 -19.78 -7.07
N SER A 38 28.84 -20.18 -6.09
CA SER A 38 28.42 -20.30 -4.69
C SER A 38 27.97 -18.94 -4.12
N GLU A 39 28.67 -17.85 -4.44
CA GLU A 39 28.27 -16.49 -4.05
C GLU A 39 26.96 -16.06 -4.74
N PHE A 40 26.80 -16.37 -6.03
CA PHE A 40 25.58 -16.07 -6.79
C PHE A 40 24.35 -16.85 -6.29
N PHE A 41 24.49 -18.15 -6.01
CA PHE A 41 23.41 -18.98 -5.46
C PHE A 41 23.07 -18.63 -4.01
N SER A 42 24.07 -18.23 -3.20
CA SER A 42 23.82 -17.73 -1.83
C SER A 42 22.99 -16.44 -1.85
N GLY A 43 23.20 -15.56 -2.84
CA GLY A 43 22.39 -14.36 -3.04
C GLY A 43 20.96 -14.65 -3.50
N LEU A 44 20.78 -15.64 -4.39
CA LEU A 44 19.47 -16.02 -4.93
C LEU A 44 18.57 -16.73 -3.91
N GLY A 45 19.14 -17.54 -3.02
CA GLY A 45 18.38 -18.24 -1.97
C GLY A 45 17.71 -17.27 -1.00
N GLU A 46 18.42 -16.23 -0.55
CA GLU A 46 17.83 -15.19 0.30
C GLU A 46 16.84 -14.28 -0.47
N LEU A 47 17.13 -13.94 -1.73
CA LEU A 47 16.27 -13.06 -2.54
C LEU A 47 14.95 -13.72 -2.93
N SER A 48 14.97 -15.01 -3.32
CA SER A 48 13.77 -15.76 -3.69
C SER A 48 12.88 -16.07 -2.48
N PHE A 49 13.47 -16.47 -1.35
CA PHE A 49 12.71 -16.79 -0.14
C PHE A 49 12.16 -15.53 0.56
N LYS A 50 12.92 -14.42 0.58
CA LYS A 50 12.40 -13.11 1.04
C LYS A 50 11.39 -12.52 0.06
N GLY A 51 11.58 -12.71 -1.25
CA GLY A 51 10.68 -12.25 -2.31
C GLY A 51 9.31 -12.93 -2.25
N ALA A 52 9.28 -14.26 -2.20
CA ALA A 52 8.04 -15.04 -2.12
C ALA A 52 7.26 -14.77 -0.82
N GLY A 53 7.97 -14.71 0.33
CA GLY A 53 7.33 -14.37 1.62
C GLY A 53 6.78 -12.95 1.66
N PHE A 54 7.48 -12.00 1.04
CA PHE A 54 7.03 -10.62 0.94
C PHE A 54 5.83 -10.46 -0.01
N GLU A 55 5.84 -11.11 -1.17
CA GLU A 55 4.70 -11.13 -2.09
C GLU A 55 3.46 -11.77 -1.47
N ALA A 56 3.61 -12.89 -0.76
CA ALA A 56 2.52 -13.53 -0.03
C ALA A 56 1.94 -12.61 1.06
N SER A 57 2.83 -11.95 1.83
CA SER A 57 2.42 -10.97 2.85
C SER A 57 1.67 -9.78 2.24
N LEU A 58 2.14 -9.25 1.10
CA LEU A 58 1.46 -8.15 0.40
C LEU A 58 0.10 -8.55 -0.16
N LYS A 59 -0.01 -9.70 -0.83
CA LYS A 59 -1.29 -10.21 -1.34
C LYS A 59 -2.30 -10.40 -0.22
N ARG A 60 -1.84 -10.89 0.94
CA ARG A 60 -2.68 -11.00 2.13
C ARG A 60 -3.15 -9.63 2.63
N LYS A 61 -2.24 -8.65 2.75
CA LYS A 61 -2.61 -7.28 3.14
C LYS A 61 -3.57 -6.61 2.15
N GLN A 62 -3.37 -6.82 0.85
CA GLN A 62 -4.29 -6.36 -0.20
C GLN A 62 -5.67 -7.00 -0.06
N ALA A 63 -5.74 -8.32 0.18
CA ALA A 63 -7.01 -9.01 0.38
C ALA A 63 -7.75 -8.53 1.65
N GLU A 64 -7.04 -8.37 2.76
CA GLU A 64 -7.59 -7.84 4.01
C GLU A 64 -8.08 -6.39 3.83
N ALA A 65 -7.28 -5.53 3.19
CA ALA A 65 -7.66 -4.14 2.90
C ALA A 65 -8.86 -4.05 1.96
N ALA A 66 -8.90 -4.86 0.90
CA ALA A 66 -10.00 -4.90 -0.06
C ALA A 66 -11.31 -5.37 0.59
N ALA A 67 -11.25 -6.38 1.45
CA ALA A 67 -12.42 -6.87 2.18
C ALA A 67 -12.99 -5.80 3.12
N ALA A 68 -12.14 -5.14 3.90
CA ALA A 68 -12.56 -4.06 4.79
C ALA A 68 -13.10 -2.86 4.02
N LEU A 69 -12.46 -2.49 2.91
CA LEU A 69 -12.90 -1.38 2.06
C LEU A 69 -14.24 -1.66 1.38
N ALA A 70 -14.45 -2.89 0.90
CA ALA A 70 -15.75 -3.34 0.39
C ALA A 70 -16.83 -3.31 1.47
N ALA A 71 -16.51 -3.70 2.71
CA ALA A 71 -17.44 -3.60 3.83
C ALA A 71 -17.82 -2.14 4.15
N ALA A 72 -16.88 -1.20 4.05
CA ALA A 72 -17.14 0.23 4.21
C ALA A 72 -18.12 0.75 3.16
N ALA A 73 -17.95 0.36 1.89
CA ALA A 73 -18.84 0.75 0.81
C ALA A 73 -20.29 0.26 1.04
N ILE A 74 -20.45 -0.96 1.55
CA ILE A 74 -21.77 -1.58 1.78
C ILE A 74 -22.45 -1.04 3.04
N SER A 75 -21.68 -0.58 4.03
CA SER A 75 -22.21 -0.15 5.34
C SER A 75 -22.60 1.33 5.40
N LYS A 76 -22.63 2.03 4.27
CA LYS A 76 -22.96 3.47 4.23
C LYS A 76 -24.37 3.75 4.79
N PRO A 77 -24.52 4.74 5.69
CA PRO A 77 -25.82 5.12 6.21
C PRO A 77 -26.78 5.59 5.10
N GLY A 78 -27.94 4.95 4.98
CA GLY A 78 -29.00 5.35 4.05
C GLY A 78 -29.04 4.62 2.71
N GLU A 79 -28.08 3.74 2.42
CA GLU A 79 -28.09 2.86 1.25
C GLU A 79 -28.39 1.40 1.64
N SER A 80 -29.13 0.71 0.77
CA SER A 80 -29.39 -0.72 0.97
C SER A 80 -28.15 -1.54 0.58
N PRO A 81 -27.71 -2.49 1.43
CA PRO A 81 -26.53 -3.32 1.19
C PRO A 81 -26.54 -4.10 -0.14
N ASN A 82 -27.73 -4.40 -0.65
CA ASN A 82 -27.94 -5.17 -1.88
C ASN A 82 -28.26 -4.29 -3.10
N SER A 83 -28.06 -2.98 -3.02
CA SER A 83 -28.21 -2.12 -4.20
C SER A 83 -27.12 -2.42 -5.22
N GLU A 84 -27.44 -2.28 -6.51
CA GLU A 84 -26.44 -2.41 -7.58
C GLU A 84 -25.27 -1.44 -7.36
N ALA A 85 -25.55 -0.23 -6.85
CA ALA A 85 -24.55 0.76 -6.49
C ALA A 85 -23.55 0.25 -5.42
N ALA A 86 -24.05 -0.32 -4.33
CA ALA A 86 -23.19 -0.88 -3.27
C ALA A 86 -22.32 -2.04 -3.78
N VAL A 87 -22.86 -2.90 -4.65
CA VAL A 87 -22.10 -4.00 -5.27
C VAL A 87 -21.01 -3.47 -6.19
N GLN A 88 -21.30 -2.43 -6.98
CA GLN A 88 -20.29 -1.82 -7.85
C GLN A 88 -19.19 -1.12 -7.05
N GLU A 89 -19.54 -0.41 -5.96
CA GLU A 89 -18.55 0.25 -5.10
C GLU A 89 -17.66 -0.78 -4.37
N ALA A 90 -18.23 -1.91 -3.94
CA ALA A 90 -17.48 -3.03 -3.37
C ALA A 90 -16.53 -3.70 -4.38
N LYS A 91 -16.94 -3.85 -5.65
CA LYS A 91 -16.04 -4.33 -6.72
C LYS A 91 -14.94 -3.32 -7.02
N ALA A 92 -15.27 -2.03 -7.04
CA ALA A 92 -14.31 -0.96 -7.21
C ALA A 92 -13.26 -0.97 -6.09
N ALA A 93 -13.65 -1.25 -4.84
CA ALA A 93 -12.72 -1.36 -3.71
C ALA A 93 -11.60 -2.37 -3.95
N VAL A 94 -11.90 -3.55 -4.52
CA VAL A 94 -10.88 -4.56 -4.86
C VAL A 94 -9.90 -4.03 -5.92
N THR A 95 -10.42 -3.33 -6.92
CA THR A 95 -9.61 -2.75 -8.00
C THR A 95 -8.69 -1.66 -7.44
N VAL A 96 -9.26 -0.71 -6.71
CA VAL A 96 -8.53 0.39 -6.03
C VAL A 96 -7.40 -0.13 -5.16
N VAL A 97 -7.65 -1.17 -4.35
CA VAL A 97 -6.60 -1.73 -3.48
C VAL A 97 -5.50 -2.40 -4.28
N SER A 98 -5.84 -3.17 -5.32
CA SER A 98 -4.81 -3.85 -6.12
C SER A 98 -3.95 -2.88 -6.95
N GLU A 99 -4.52 -1.77 -7.41
CA GLU A 99 -3.81 -0.72 -8.16
C GLU A 99 -3.00 0.22 -7.25
N ALA A 100 -3.57 0.66 -6.13
CA ALA A 100 -2.93 1.65 -5.26
C ALA A 100 -1.84 1.03 -4.35
N VAL A 101 -1.97 -0.25 -3.98
CA VAL A 101 -1.08 -0.88 -3.01
C VAL A 101 0.04 -1.64 -3.72
N ASN A 102 1.19 -0.99 -3.80
CA ASN A 102 2.45 -1.64 -4.22
C ASN A 102 3.41 -1.84 -3.02
N PRO A 103 4.48 -2.64 -3.16
CA PRO A 103 5.50 -2.85 -2.12
C PRO A 103 5.99 -1.60 -1.39
N ARG A 104 6.22 -0.50 -2.13
CA ARG A 104 6.76 0.74 -1.58
C ARG A 104 5.70 1.45 -0.74
N ILE A 105 4.47 1.51 -1.23
CA ILE A 105 3.33 2.10 -0.52
C ILE A 105 3.04 1.31 0.75
N ALA A 106 2.95 -0.02 0.67
CA ALA A 106 2.68 -0.87 1.84
C ALA A 106 3.74 -0.70 2.94
N LYS A 107 5.03 -0.60 2.58
CA LYS A 107 6.12 -0.34 3.54
C LYS A 107 6.04 1.05 4.18
N ARG A 108 5.54 2.06 3.46
CA ARG A 108 5.34 3.41 4.01
C ARG A 108 4.10 3.47 4.89
N ALA A 109 2.99 2.90 4.42
CA ALA A 109 1.75 2.77 5.16
C ALA A 109 1.99 2.09 6.52
N SER A 110 2.80 1.02 6.57
CA SER A 110 3.13 0.32 7.82
C SER A 110 3.91 1.13 8.86
N ARG A 111 4.34 2.36 8.53
CA ARG A 111 5.02 3.29 9.44
C ARG A 111 4.25 4.59 9.61
N ALA A 112 3.16 4.75 8.87
CA ALA A 112 2.41 5.98 8.84
C ALA A 112 1.48 6.06 10.04
N ARG A 113 1.37 7.26 10.60
CA ARG A 113 0.43 7.57 11.67
C ARG A 113 -0.56 8.63 11.21
N VAL A 114 -1.84 8.32 11.28
CA VAL A 114 -2.93 9.18 10.84
C VAL A 114 -3.76 9.60 12.03
N LEU A 115 -4.05 10.89 12.15
CA LEU A 115 -5.04 11.39 13.10
C LEU A 115 -6.40 11.41 12.40
N TRP A 116 -7.39 10.73 12.98
CA TRP A 116 -8.78 10.81 12.53
C TRP A 116 -9.59 11.61 13.53
N VAL A 117 -10.21 12.71 13.08
CA VAL A 117 -11.05 13.60 13.88
C VAL A 117 -12.51 13.46 13.50
N ASP A 118 -13.29 12.80 14.34
CA ASP A 118 -14.70 12.45 14.10
C ASP A 118 -15.44 12.30 15.43
N ASP A 119 -16.64 12.86 15.55
CA ASP A 119 -17.43 12.80 16.79
C ASP A 119 -18.01 11.40 17.06
N ARG A 120 -18.13 10.56 16.03
CA ARG A 120 -18.63 9.19 16.08
C ARG A 120 -17.68 8.21 15.37
N PRO A 121 -16.49 7.95 15.94
CA PRO A 121 -15.45 7.11 15.32
C PRO A 121 -15.86 5.64 15.08
N SER A 122 -16.98 5.20 15.66
CA SER A 122 -17.62 3.91 15.38
C SER A 122 -18.16 3.81 13.96
N ASN A 123 -18.50 4.92 13.31
CA ASN A 123 -19.03 4.94 11.96
C ASN A 123 -17.97 4.61 10.90
N ASN A 124 -16.68 4.72 11.27
CA ASN A 124 -15.57 4.74 10.32
C ASN A 124 -14.66 3.51 10.51
N ILE A 125 -15.19 2.45 11.14
CA ILE A 125 -14.43 1.27 11.53
C ILE A 125 -13.86 0.57 10.29
N TYR A 126 -14.65 0.41 9.23
CA TYR A 126 -14.25 -0.35 8.05
C TYR A 126 -13.20 0.39 7.22
N GLU A 127 -13.33 1.71 7.08
CA GLU A 127 -12.33 2.56 6.42
C GLU A 127 -11.00 2.52 7.16
N ARG A 128 -11.03 2.58 8.50
CA ARG A 128 -9.82 2.41 9.32
C ARG A 128 -9.22 1.03 9.16
N GLN A 129 -10.03 -0.03 9.25
CA GLN A 129 -9.56 -1.41 9.09
C GLN A 129 -8.87 -1.62 7.73
N ALA A 130 -9.38 -1.02 6.66
CA ALA A 130 -8.76 -1.11 5.34
C ALA A 130 -7.33 -0.55 5.33
N LEU A 131 -7.11 0.60 5.99
CA LEU A 131 -5.79 1.22 6.10
C LEU A 131 -4.89 0.53 7.16
N GLU A 132 -5.49 0.05 8.25
CA GLU A 132 -4.81 -0.72 9.32
C GLU A 132 -4.28 -2.07 8.80
N ALA A 133 -4.98 -2.72 7.85
CA ALA A 133 -4.50 -3.92 7.16
C ALA A 133 -3.16 -3.68 6.43
N LEU A 134 -2.92 -2.45 5.95
CA LEU A 134 -1.63 -2.06 5.38
C LEU A 134 -0.58 -1.76 6.46
N GLY A 135 -1.01 -1.55 7.70
CA GLY A 135 -0.20 -1.23 8.88
C GLY A 135 -0.23 0.25 9.28
N VAL A 136 -1.17 1.04 8.73
CA VAL A 136 -1.38 2.43 9.18
C VAL A 136 -1.85 2.43 10.63
N SER A 137 -1.23 3.26 11.47
CA SER A 137 -1.68 3.45 12.86
C SER A 137 -2.60 4.66 12.95
N PHE A 138 -3.73 4.52 13.64
CA PHE A 138 -4.65 5.62 13.89
C PHE A 138 -4.56 6.14 15.31
N ASP A 139 -4.66 7.45 15.42
CA ASP A 139 -5.06 8.11 16.64
C ASP A 139 -6.40 8.79 16.39
N LEU A 140 -7.32 8.64 17.34
CA LEU A 140 -8.67 9.20 17.23
C LEU A 140 -8.78 10.46 18.07
N ALA A 141 -9.54 11.44 17.59
CA ALA A 141 -9.97 12.60 18.36
C ALA A 141 -11.45 12.87 18.05
N THR A 142 -12.23 13.26 19.05
CA THR A 142 -13.67 13.52 18.88
C THR A 142 -14.01 15.00 18.71
N SER A 143 -13.03 15.89 18.95
CA SER A 143 -13.19 17.34 18.78
C SER A 143 -11.98 18.00 18.16
N THR A 144 -12.17 19.24 17.70
CA THR A 144 -11.10 20.10 17.17
C THR A 144 -10.04 20.36 18.24
N GLU A 145 -10.44 20.57 19.49
CA GLU A 145 -9.56 20.84 20.63
C GLU A 145 -8.72 19.60 20.96
N GLU A 146 -9.34 18.41 21.00
CA GLU A 146 -8.60 17.17 21.23
C GLU A 146 -7.62 16.89 20.10
N ALA A 147 -8.00 17.17 18.85
CA ALA A 147 -7.11 17.04 17.70
C ALA A 147 -5.88 17.95 17.82
N LEU A 148 -6.07 19.23 18.14
CA LEU A 148 -4.98 20.19 18.35
C LEU A 148 -4.04 19.75 19.48
N ASN A 149 -4.60 19.33 20.62
CA ASN A 149 -3.80 18.80 21.73
C ASN A 149 -2.94 17.59 21.33
N LYS A 150 -3.44 16.70 20.47
CA LYS A 150 -2.66 15.56 19.96
C LYS A 150 -1.60 16.00 18.96
N ILE A 151 -1.89 16.98 18.12
CA ILE A 151 -0.96 17.51 17.10
C ILE A 151 0.22 18.24 17.75
N GLU A 152 0.00 18.92 18.87
CA GLU A 152 1.09 19.55 19.64
C GLU A 152 2.05 18.52 20.24
N ARG A 153 1.53 17.37 20.68
CA ARG A 153 2.31 16.33 21.36
C ARG A 153 3.09 15.43 20.41
N ARG A 154 2.67 15.31 19.15
CA ARG A 154 3.26 14.38 18.18
C ARG A 154 2.94 14.76 16.75
N ARG A 155 3.81 14.31 15.83
CA ARG A 155 3.62 14.50 14.40
C ARG A 155 2.77 13.39 13.78
N PHE A 156 2.00 13.78 12.77
CA PHE A 156 1.18 12.88 11.95
C PHE A 156 1.64 12.92 10.49
N ASP A 157 1.39 11.85 9.75
CA ASP A 157 1.65 11.75 8.31
C ASP A 157 0.47 12.25 7.48
N ALA A 158 -0.75 12.11 8.02
CA ALA A 158 -1.96 12.71 7.48
C ALA A 158 -2.97 12.97 8.61
N ILE A 159 -3.92 13.86 8.36
CA ILE A 159 -5.08 14.12 9.21
C ILE A 159 -6.33 13.92 8.35
N ILE A 160 -7.25 13.10 8.86
CA ILE A 160 -8.60 12.95 8.33
C ILE A 160 -9.53 13.67 9.29
N SER A 161 -10.41 14.52 8.80
CA SER A 161 -11.37 15.22 9.63
C SER A 161 -12.75 15.17 9.00
N ASP A 162 -13.75 14.80 9.81
CA ASP A 162 -15.14 15.00 9.42
C ASP A 162 -15.43 16.50 9.16
N MET A 163 -16.33 16.80 8.24
CA MET A 163 -16.67 18.19 7.93
C MET A 163 -17.41 18.85 9.09
N GLY A 164 -18.44 18.18 9.62
CA GLY A 164 -19.33 18.73 10.62
C GLY A 164 -19.32 17.89 11.88
N ARG A 165 -18.93 18.50 13.01
CA ARG A 165 -18.97 17.86 14.33
C ARG A 165 -19.68 18.79 15.30
N PRO A 166 -20.76 18.36 15.98
CA PRO A 166 -21.45 19.23 16.91
C PRO A 166 -20.51 19.88 17.93
N PRO A 167 -20.66 21.19 18.22
CA PRO A 167 -21.69 22.10 17.71
C PRO A 167 -21.35 22.78 16.36
N ASP A 168 -20.19 22.51 15.76
CA ASP A 168 -19.67 23.21 14.59
C ASP A 168 -19.87 22.40 13.28
N ALA A 169 -20.79 22.86 12.44
CA ALA A 169 -21.06 22.24 11.13
C ALA A 169 -19.88 22.36 10.13
N GLN A 170 -18.90 23.22 10.40
CA GLN A 170 -17.69 23.41 9.59
C GLN A 170 -16.41 23.05 10.37
N ALA A 171 -16.53 22.21 11.41
CA ALA A 171 -15.42 21.82 12.27
C ALA A 171 -14.18 21.32 11.52
N GLY A 172 -14.36 20.65 10.37
CA GLY A 172 -13.26 20.22 9.50
C GLY A 172 -12.45 21.39 8.95
N TYR A 173 -13.12 22.45 8.48
CA TYR A 173 -12.48 23.68 8.03
C TYR A 173 -11.91 24.50 9.19
N THR A 174 -12.63 24.59 10.31
CA THR A 174 -12.14 25.26 11.52
C THR A 174 -10.81 24.65 11.98
N LEU A 175 -10.68 23.32 12.00
CA LEU A 175 -9.43 22.65 12.35
C LEU A 175 -8.33 22.91 11.31
N LEU A 176 -8.66 22.82 10.01
CA LEU A 176 -7.72 23.06 8.92
C LEU A 176 -7.13 24.47 8.98
N ASP A 177 -7.96 25.49 9.13
CA ASP A 177 -7.54 26.89 9.18
C ASP A 177 -6.61 27.14 10.38
N LYS A 178 -6.97 26.62 11.56
CA LYS A 178 -6.12 26.69 12.76
C LYS A 178 -4.75 26.06 12.51
N LEU A 179 -4.70 24.88 11.89
CA LEU A 179 -3.44 24.22 11.56
C LEU A 179 -2.58 25.02 10.59
N ARG A 180 -3.18 25.58 9.54
CA ARG A 180 -2.45 26.40 8.56
C ARG A 180 -1.95 27.70 9.18
N ALA A 181 -2.72 28.33 10.06
CA ALA A 181 -2.29 29.50 10.83
C ALA A 181 -1.09 29.20 11.74
N MET A 182 -1.00 27.97 12.28
CA MET A 182 0.16 27.49 13.06
C MET A 182 1.36 27.09 12.17
N GLY A 183 1.30 27.28 10.85
CA GLY A 183 2.34 26.85 9.91
C GLY A 183 2.42 25.33 9.71
N ASN A 184 1.45 24.56 10.23
CA ASN A 184 1.42 23.12 10.07
C ASN A 184 0.92 22.77 8.66
N GLN A 185 1.76 22.07 7.88
CA GLN A 185 1.48 21.64 6.50
C GLN A 185 1.20 20.14 6.39
N THR A 186 0.84 19.48 7.49
CA THR A 186 0.45 18.06 7.45
C THR A 186 -0.70 17.90 6.44
N PRO A 187 -0.61 16.89 5.54
CA PRO A 187 -1.68 16.55 4.62
C PRO A 187 -3.01 16.40 5.35
N PHE A 188 -4.02 17.12 4.88
CA PHE A 188 -5.33 17.19 5.53
C PHE A 188 -6.40 16.76 4.54
N ILE A 189 -7.26 15.82 4.92
CA ILE A 189 -8.31 15.26 4.09
C ILE A 189 -9.63 15.49 4.82
N ILE A 190 -10.59 16.07 4.10
CA ILE A 190 -11.95 16.23 4.61
C ILE A 190 -12.75 14.99 4.22
N TYR A 191 -13.36 14.36 5.22
CA TYR A 191 -14.41 13.35 5.01
C TYR A 191 -15.74 14.02 5.28
N ALA A 192 -16.69 13.93 4.35
CA ALA A 192 -17.95 14.66 4.42
C ALA A 192 -19.08 13.81 3.86
N GLY A 193 -20.33 14.13 4.19
CA GLY A 193 -21.50 13.50 3.58
C GLY A 193 -21.69 13.83 2.08
N SER A 194 -21.00 14.84 1.55
CA SER A 194 -21.12 15.28 0.16
C SER A 194 -19.77 15.52 -0.53
N LYS A 195 -19.72 15.22 -1.83
CA LYS A 195 -18.55 15.39 -2.72
C LYS A 195 -18.89 16.31 -3.89
N LEU A 196 -19.56 17.43 -3.62
CA LEU A 196 -19.86 18.42 -4.66
C LEU A 196 -18.55 19.11 -5.11
N PRO A 197 -18.41 19.47 -6.41
CA PRO A 197 -17.21 20.12 -6.93
C PRO A 197 -16.82 21.39 -6.17
N GLU A 198 -17.81 22.14 -5.69
CA GLU A 198 -17.63 23.34 -4.87
C GLU A 198 -16.98 23.05 -3.51
N HIS A 199 -17.35 21.97 -2.82
CA HIS A 199 -16.74 21.56 -1.55
C HIS A 199 -15.30 21.10 -1.76
N ILE A 200 -15.03 20.38 -2.85
CA ILE A 200 -13.66 19.99 -3.22
C ILE A 200 -12.80 21.23 -3.50
N ALA A 201 -13.33 22.17 -4.28
CA ALA A 201 -12.63 23.40 -4.62
C ALA A 201 -12.34 24.24 -3.37
N GLU A 202 -13.31 24.37 -2.47
CA GLU A 202 -13.15 25.10 -1.20
C GLU A 202 -12.12 24.42 -0.28
N ALA A 203 -12.20 23.10 -0.09
CA ALA A 203 -11.22 22.37 0.71
C ALA A 203 -9.80 22.56 0.17
N ARG A 204 -9.62 22.50 -1.16
CA ARG A 204 -8.33 22.76 -1.81
C ARG A 204 -7.84 24.19 -1.63
N ARG A 205 -8.72 25.20 -1.74
CA ARG A 205 -8.38 26.61 -1.50
C ARG A 205 -7.82 26.83 -0.09
N ARG A 206 -8.35 26.12 0.90
CA ARG A 206 -7.87 26.14 2.30
C ARG A 206 -6.62 25.30 2.54
N GLY A 207 -6.12 24.61 1.52
CA GLY A 207 -4.91 23.79 1.59
C GLY A 207 -5.13 22.36 2.06
N ALA A 208 -6.36 21.83 1.95
CA ALA A 208 -6.59 20.38 2.05
C ALA A 208 -6.09 19.66 0.79
N VAL A 209 -5.74 18.38 0.94
CA VAL A 209 -5.42 17.49 -0.18
C VAL A 209 -6.67 17.17 -1.00
N GLY A 210 -7.80 16.95 -0.32
CA GLY A 210 -9.07 16.62 -0.94
C GLY A 210 -10.23 16.61 0.03
N CYS A 211 -11.43 16.49 -0.53
CA CYS A 211 -12.71 16.31 0.16
C CYS A 211 -13.42 15.12 -0.48
N THR A 212 -13.93 14.18 0.31
CA THR A 212 -14.62 12.99 -0.20
C THR A 212 -15.71 12.48 0.74
N ASN A 213 -16.65 11.73 0.17
CA ASN A 213 -17.71 11.00 0.86
C ASN A 213 -17.68 9.49 0.56
N SER A 214 -16.64 9.00 -0.14
CA SER A 214 -16.44 7.59 -0.45
C SER A 214 -15.21 7.05 0.26
N ALA A 215 -15.36 5.85 0.82
CA ALA A 215 -14.27 5.10 1.43
C ALA A 215 -13.13 4.82 0.43
N ASN A 216 -13.46 4.52 -0.84
CA ASN A 216 -12.49 4.23 -1.89
C ASN A 216 -11.60 5.45 -2.17
N ASP A 217 -12.22 6.60 -2.40
CA ASP A 217 -11.50 7.86 -2.60
C ASP A 217 -10.68 8.25 -1.36
N LEU A 218 -11.22 8.04 -0.16
CA LEU A 218 -10.51 8.32 1.10
C LEU A 218 -9.24 7.47 1.20
N PHE A 219 -9.35 6.19 0.90
CA PHE A 219 -8.23 5.24 0.91
C PHE A 219 -7.11 5.72 -0.03
N GLU A 220 -7.45 6.09 -1.27
CA GLU A 220 -6.47 6.62 -2.23
C GLU A 220 -5.82 7.93 -1.76
N LEU A 221 -6.62 8.88 -1.26
CA LEU A 221 -6.13 10.16 -0.77
C LEU A 221 -5.14 9.99 0.40
N VAL A 222 -5.42 9.04 1.30
CA VAL A 222 -4.52 8.74 2.43
C VAL A 222 -3.22 8.12 1.93
N LEU A 223 -3.28 7.13 1.04
CA LEU A 223 -2.06 6.52 0.47
C LEU A 223 -1.24 7.54 -0.32
N PHE A 224 -1.89 8.42 -1.08
CA PHE A 224 -1.25 9.52 -1.77
C PHE A 224 -0.56 10.49 -0.79
N ALA A 225 -1.24 10.90 0.27
CA ALA A 225 -0.70 11.78 1.31
C ALA A 225 0.55 11.19 1.98
N ILE A 226 0.49 9.90 2.35
CA ILE A 226 1.62 9.17 2.95
C ILE A 226 2.79 9.04 1.95
N SER A 227 2.48 8.93 0.65
CA SER A 227 3.50 8.75 -0.38
C SER A 227 4.31 10.04 -0.68
N ARG A 228 3.67 11.22 -0.68
CA ARG A 228 4.31 12.51 -1.07
C ARG A 228 5.35 13.03 -0.09
N LYS A 229 5.36 12.58 1.16
CA LYS A 229 6.29 13.07 2.20
C LYS A 229 7.76 12.83 1.87
N VAL A 230 8.06 12.01 0.85
CA VAL A 230 9.43 11.68 0.42
C VAL A 230 10.06 12.72 -0.50
N ASP A 231 9.28 13.48 -1.28
CA ASP A 231 9.87 14.36 -2.31
C ASP A 231 10.42 15.67 -1.74
N LYS A 232 10.05 16.03 -0.50
CA LYS A 232 10.50 17.27 0.17
C LYS A 232 11.83 17.14 0.95
N LYS A 233 12.59 16.04 0.81
CA LYS A 233 13.86 15.84 1.53
C LYS A 233 15.13 16.21 0.76
N TRP A 234 15.00 16.81 -0.42
CA TRP A 234 16.13 17.39 -1.16
C TRP A 234 15.72 18.77 -1.70
N GLY A 235 16.15 19.81 -0.99
CA GLY A 235 15.98 21.22 -1.31
C GLY A 235 16.85 22.02 -0.37
#